data_AF-A0A519XVD9-F1
#
_entry.id   AF-A0A519XVD9-F1
#
_cell.length_a   1.000
_cell.length_b   1.000
_cell.length_c   1.000
_cell.angle_alpha   90.00
_cell.angle_beta   90.00
_cell.angle_gamma   90.00
#
_symmetry.space_group_name_H-M   'P 1'
#
loop_
_entity.id
_entity.type
_entity.pdbx_description
1 polymer ?
#
loop_
_entity_poly.entity_id
_entity_poly.type
_entity_poly.pdbx_seq_one_letter_code
_entity_poly.pdbx_strand_id
1 'polypeptide(L)'
;LTKVSAYRIEGIVHQFSPAVWSNDAAQDYTLHFVVEFDQPIKRLGGWLNKRVQYGDVLAAKDVQEAGLFAEFDAQQTPVVQVRSGISLVSLANARQNLETELTKPFGWRFDAVRQHQRQTWNALFSRVKITTTNRLEKVRFYHALYRSICSRNTWSDTNGEWRGTDGQVRQLARPDDVALGCDAFWNTFWNLNQVWNLVLPEWSNRWVNSQLALYDAYGWLAKGPAGMNYVPVMVAEHEIPQLVAAYQMGIRDFDAQKVLAAAVKMQTTPAQKVFNGFAGNRDLVAYEQYQYVPADKGRFSNSMEYSFDDWTVGQLAKALGQQDIYTKFNARGAWWQHTLDSTGFSHLKLSNGRWT
;
A
#
# COMPACT_ATOMS: atom_id res chain seq x y z
N LEU A 1 18.91 -20.82 2.07
CA LEU A 1 19.08 -20.30 3.45
C LEU A 1 20.31 -20.94 4.06
N THR A 2 20.99 -20.22 4.95
CA THR A 2 22.29 -20.59 5.50
C THR A 2 22.38 -20.23 6.97
N LYS A 3 22.82 -21.16 7.82
CA LYS A 3 23.31 -20.89 9.17
C LYS A 3 24.68 -20.23 9.06
N VAL A 4 24.75 -18.93 9.27
CA VAL A 4 26.00 -18.15 9.12
C VAL A 4 26.79 -18.07 10.43
N SER A 5 26.17 -18.42 11.56
CA SER A 5 26.86 -18.57 12.85
C SER A 5 26.07 -19.51 13.76
N ALA A 6 26.61 -19.80 14.95
CA ALA A 6 25.87 -20.52 15.98
C ALA A 6 24.55 -19.85 16.37
N TYR A 7 24.38 -18.55 16.10
CA TYR A 7 23.24 -17.75 16.57
C TYR A 7 22.41 -17.13 15.44
N ARG A 8 22.74 -17.40 14.18
CA ARG A 8 22.17 -16.64 13.06
C ARG A 8 21.93 -17.46 11.82
N ILE A 9 20.76 -17.24 11.22
CA ILE A 9 20.32 -17.79 9.95
C ILE A 9 20.02 -16.63 9.01
N GLU A 10 20.42 -16.78 7.76
CA GLU A 10 20.13 -15.83 6.70
C GLU A 10 19.51 -16.55 5.51
N GLY A 11 18.57 -15.89 4.85
CA GLY A 11 17.88 -16.53 3.74
C GLY A 11 17.19 -15.57 2.81
N ILE A 12 16.74 -16.17 1.72
CA ILE A 12 16.06 -15.53 0.61
C ILE A 12 14.94 -16.48 0.21
N VAL A 13 13.73 -15.94 0.03
CA VAL A 13 12.57 -16.66 -0.51
C VAL A 13 12.02 -15.85 -1.67
N HIS A 14 11.98 -16.46 -2.84
CA HIS A 14 11.26 -15.93 -4.00
C HIS A 14 9.82 -16.45 -3.95
N GLN A 15 8.86 -15.55 -4.14
CA GLN A 15 7.44 -15.90 -4.25
C GLN A 15 6.87 -15.30 -5.52
N PHE A 16 6.17 -16.15 -6.27
CA PHE A 16 5.39 -15.75 -7.43
C PHE A 16 3.95 -16.20 -7.23
N SER A 17 3.02 -15.26 -7.41
CA SER A 17 1.59 -15.51 -7.42
C SER A 17 1.01 -14.90 -8.70
N PRO A 18 0.58 -15.73 -9.67
CA PRO A 18 -0.13 -15.21 -10.84
C PRO A 18 -1.56 -14.84 -10.47
N ALA A 19 -2.17 -13.96 -11.26
CA ALA A 19 -3.59 -13.60 -11.17
C ALA A 19 -4.06 -13.18 -9.76
N VAL A 20 -3.27 -12.35 -9.07
CA VAL A 20 -3.62 -11.84 -7.73
C VAL A 20 -4.71 -10.77 -7.87
N TRP A 21 -5.89 -11.06 -7.32
CA TRP A 21 -7.12 -10.25 -7.39
C TRP A 21 -7.72 -10.03 -8.79
N SER A 22 -6.93 -10.09 -9.85
CA SER A 22 -7.39 -9.99 -11.24
C SER A 22 -6.48 -10.80 -12.17
N ASN A 23 -7.00 -11.21 -13.33
CA ASN A 23 -6.23 -11.94 -14.35
C ASN A 23 -5.07 -11.12 -14.95
N ASP A 24 -5.10 -9.79 -14.78
CA ASP A 24 -4.13 -8.86 -15.35
C ASP A 24 -3.05 -8.43 -14.35
N ALA A 25 -3.02 -9.02 -13.14
CA ALA A 25 -2.07 -8.66 -12.10
C ALA A 25 -1.36 -9.91 -11.55
N ALA A 26 -0.04 -9.85 -11.47
CA ALA A 26 0.78 -10.85 -10.79
C ALA A 26 1.59 -10.19 -9.67
N GLN A 27 1.93 -10.97 -8.64
CA GLN A 27 2.86 -10.58 -7.60
C GLN A 27 4.11 -11.44 -7.72
N ASP A 28 5.26 -10.78 -7.87
CA ASP A 28 6.57 -11.40 -7.99
C ASP A 28 7.52 -10.63 -7.09
N TYR A 29 7.98 -11.27 -6.01
CA TYR A 29 8.88 -10.62 -5.07
C TYR A 29 9.85 -11.60 -4.43
N THR A 30 10.97 -11.04 -3.98
CA THR A 30 12.00 -11.76 -3.25
C THR A 30 12.12 -11.17 -1.85
N LEU A 31 11.83 -11.99 -0.84
CA LEU A 31 11.99 -11.64 0.57
C LEU A 31 13.36 -12.12 1.05
N HIS A 32 14.18 -11.19 1.51
CA HIS A 32 15.42 -11.46 2.23
C HIS A 32 15.15 -11.37 3.72
N PHE A 33 15.75 -12.25 4.51
CA PHE A 33 15.53 -12.27 5.95
C PHE A 33 16.80 -12.65 6.71
N VAL A 34 16.86 -12.13 7.93
CA VAL A 34 17.82 -12.50 8.97
C VAL A 34 17.04 -12.97 10.18
N VAL A 35 17.43 -14.09 10.76
CA VAL A 35 16.93 -14.56 12.06
C VAL A 35 18.10 -14.75 12.99
N GLU A 36 18.00 -14.18 14.18
CA GLU A 36 18.99 -14.35 15.25
C GLU A 36 18.34 -14.99 16.47
N PHE A 37 19.14 -15.75 17.21
CA PHE A 37 18.78 -16.43 18.45
C PHE A 37 19.72 -15.99 19.57
N ASP A 38 19.24 -15.94 20.81
CA ASP A 38 20.09 -15.70 21.98
C ASP A 38 20.77 -16.97 22.51
N GLN A 39 20.43 -18.13 21.96
CA GLN A 39 21.01 -19.44 22.25
C GLN A 39 21.70 -20.04 21.02
N PRO A 40 22.77 -20.83 21.20
CA PRO A 40 23.44 -21.49 20.09
C PRO A 40 22.56 -22.60 19.50
N ILE A 41 22.32 -22.53 18.20
CA ILE A 41 21.63 -23.53 17.40
C ILE A 41 22.45 -24.84 17.42
N LYS A 42 21.89 -25.89 18.04
CA LYS A 42 22.52 -27.22 18.10
C LYS A 42 22.47 -27.92 16.75
N ARG A 43 21.30 -27.93 16.12
CA ARG A 43 21.09 -28.48 14.77
C ARG A 43 20.13 -27.61 14.00
N LEU A 44 20.36 -27.51 12.69
CA LEU A 44 19.45 -26.88 11.76
C LEU A 44 18.93 -27.93 10.78
N GLY A 45 17.64 -27.85 10.47
CA GLY A 45 17.03 -28.67 9.43
C GLY A 45 15.80 -27.99 8.84
N GLY A 46 15.26 -28.59 7.81
CA GLY A 46 14.02 -28.15 7.18
C GLY A 46 13.27 -29.32 6.59
N TRP A 47 12.05 -29.07 6.14
CA TRP A 47 11.30 -30.01 5.33
C TRP A 47 11.00 -29.41 3.96
N LEU A 48 11.06 -30.25 2.92
CA LEU A 48 10.69 -29.92 1.55
C LEU A 48 9.75 -31.00 1.05
N ASN A 49 8.51 -30.66 0.68
CA ASN A 49 7.52 -31.60 0.17
C ASN A 49 7.44 -32.89 1.03
N LYS A 50 7.34 -32.72 2.36
CA LYS A 50 7.30 -33.77 3.40
C LYS A 50 8.60 -34.54 3.67
N ARG A 51 9.72 -34.18 3.02
CA ARG A 51 11.04 -34.79 3.29
C ARG A 51 11.86 -33.91 4.20
N VAL A 52 12.30 -34.47 5.33
CA VAL A 52 13.18 -33.79 6.28
C VAL A 52 14.62 -33.89 5.81
N GLN A 53 15.35 -32.78 5.90
CA GLN A 53 16.78 -32.72 5.66
C GLN A 53 17.46 -31.86 6.73
N TYR A 54 18.66 -32.27 7.12
CA TYR A 54 19.51 -31.56 8.06
C TYR A 54 20.68 -30.93 7.34
N GLY A 55 21.12 -29.76 7.81
CA GLY A 55 22.28 -29.09 7.27
C GLY A 55 22.29 -27.60 7.56
N ASP A 56 23.50 -27.04 7.54
CA ASP A 56 23.71 -25.61 7.72
C ASP A 56 23.35 -24.80 6.46
N VAL A 57 23.25 -25.45 5.31
CA VAL A 57 22.81 -24.83 4.04
C VAL A 57 21.63 -25.63 3.50
N LEU A 58 20.48 -24.97 3.35
CA LEU A 58 19.29 -25.56 2.72
C LEU A 58 18.91 -24.71 1.51
N ALA A 59 18.87 -25.33 0.34
CA ALA A 59 18.47 -24.68 -0.90
C ALA A 59 17.45 -25.56 -1.62
N ALA A 60 16.45 -24.92 -2.22
CA ALA A 60 15.42 -25.59 -2.98
C ALA A 60 14.82 -24.63 -4.01
N LYS A 61 14.27 -25.20 -5.08
CA LYS A 61 13.55 -24.49 -6.13
C LYS A 61 12.25 -25.24 -6.43
N ASP A 62 11.23 -24.52 -6.88
CA ASP A 62 9.96 -25.10 -7.34
C ASP A 62 9.30 -26.00 -6.27
N VAL A 63 9.33 -25.52 -5.01
CA VAL A 63 8.81 -26.24 -3.84
C VAL A 63 7.33 -25.93 -3.62
N GLN A 64 6.53 -26.95 -3.30
CA GLN A 64 5.11 -26.77 -2.97
C GLN A 64 4.94 -26.42 -1.50
N GLU A 65 5.64 -27.16 -0.62
CA GLU A 65 5.63 -26.95 0.83
C GLU A 65 7.05 -26.98 1.34
N ALA A 66 7.42 -25.99 2.16
CA ALA A 66 8.71 -25.92 2.78
C ALA A 66 8.62 -25.31 4.18
N GLY A 67 9.57 -25.67 5.03
CA GLY A 67 9.80 -24.97 6.29
C GLY A 67 11.12 -25.30 6.92
N LEU A 68 11.41 -24.58 8.01
CA LEU A 68 12.68 -24.56 8.71
C LEU A 68 12.44 -24.87 10.19
N PHE A 69 13.32 -25.64 10.79
CA PHE A 69 13.37 -25.84 12.24
C PHE A 69 14.80 -25.75 12.74
N ALA A 70 14.97 -25.16 13.93
CA ALA A 70 16.23 -25.08 14.65
C ALA A 70 16.08 -25.79 16.00
N GLU A 71 17.03 -26.65 16.32
CA GLU A 71 17.07 -27.42 17.57
C GLU A 71 17.94 -26.70 18.61
N PHE A 72 17.44 -26.61 19.84
CA PHE A 72 18.10 -26.00 20.99
C PHE A 72 18.09 -26.98 22.18
N ASP A 73 18.99 -26.76 23.13
CA ASP A 73 19.00 -27.51 24.39
C ASP A 73 17.99 -26.91 25.37
N ALA A 74 16.76 -27.42 25.35
CA ALA A 74 15.68 -26.94 26.20
C ALA A 74 15.87 -27.27 27.70
N GLN A 75 16.77 -28.20 28.05
CA GLN A 75 17.09 -28.50 29.45
C GLN A 75 17.99 -27.43 30.06
N GLN A 76 18.96 -26.93 29.28
CA GLN A 76 19.83 -25.85 29.69
C GLN A 76 19.16 -24.48 29.56
N THR A 77 18.40 -24.27 28.48
CA THR A 77 17.74 -22.99 28.22
C THR A 77 16.28 -23.22 27.81
N PRO A 78 15.32 -23.20 28.77
CA PRO A 78 13.91 -23.44 28.48
C PRO A 78 13.24 -22.31 27.69
N VAL A 79 13.88 -21.15 27.59
CA VAL A 79 13.40 -19.99 26.84
C VAL A 79 14.46 -19.60 25.82
N VAL A 80 14.10 -19.59 24.54
CA VAL A 80 14.94 -19.10 23.44
C VAL A 80 14.30 -17.84 22.89
N GLN A 81 15.03 -16.73 22.88
CA GLN A 81 14.59 -15.50 22.26
C GLN A 81 14.96 -15.49 20.77
N VAL A 82 14.06 -14.96 19.96
CA VAL A 82 14.23 -14.85 18.51
C VAL A 82 13.97 -13.41 18.10
N ARG A 83 14.81 -12.88 17.22
CA ARG A 83 14.58 -11.61 16.53
C ARG A 83 14.85 -11.76 15.05
N SER A 84 14.13 -11.01 14.24
CA SER A 84 14.25 -11.09 12.78
C SER A 84 14.08 -9.74 12.13
N GLY A 85 14.79 -9.53 11.02
CA GLY A 85 14.56 -8.43 10.10
C GLY A 85 14.35 -8.98 8.70
N ILE A 86 13.53 -8.27 7.92
CA ILE A 86 13.20 -8.61 6.54
C ILE A 86 13.50 -7.43 5.63
N SER A 87 13.70 -7.70 4.34
CA SER A 87 13.83 -6.71 3.28
C SER A 87 13.38 -7.31 1.94
N LEU A 88 12.69 -6.51 1.13
CA LEU A 88 12.34 -6.87 -0.25
C LEU A 88 13.43 -6.45 -1.24
N VAL A 89 14.44 -5.71 -0.79
CA VAL A 89 15.54 -5.21 -1.61
C VAL A 89 16.72 -6.15 -1.54
N SER A 90 17.28 -6.40 -0.36
CA SER A 90 18.52 -7.16 -0.23
C SER A 90 18.71 -7.79 1.15
N LEU A 91 19.61 -8.78 1.23
CA LEU A 91 20.03 -9.35 2.51
C LEU A 91 20.74 -8.31 3.38
N ALA A 92 21.53 -7.40 2.79
CA ALA A 92 22.21 -6.33 3.52
C ALA A 92 21.20 -5.41 4.22
N ASN A 93 20.13 -5.03 3.52
CA ASN A 93 19.06 -4.22 4.09
C ASN A 93 18.28 -4.97 5.17
N ALA A 94 18.04 -6.27 5.02
CA ALA A 94 17.44 -7.07 6.09
C ALA A 94 18.31 -7.05 7.37
N ARG A 95 19.65 -7.07 7.24
CA ARG A 95 20.56 -6.88 8.39
C ARG A 95 20.42 -5.49 8.99
N GLN A 96 20.43 -4.45 8.14
CA GLN A 96 20.34 -3.06 8.57
C GLN A 96 19.00 -2.74 9.26
N ASN A 97 17.88 -3.25 8.74
CA ASN A 97 16.56 -3.10 9.36
C ASN A 97 16.53 -3.74 10.74
N LEU A 98 16.99 -4.99 10.87
CA LEU A 98 17.10 -5.67 12.17
C LEU A 98 17.95 -4.87 13.15
N GLU A 99 19.09 -4.34 12.69
CA GLU A 99 20.01 -3.58 13.51
C GLU A 99 19.41 -2.26 14.01
N THR A 100 18.84 -1.48 13.10
CA THR A 100 18.23 -0.17 13.35
C THR A 100 17.01 -0.27 14.26
N GLU A 101 16.12 -1.22 13.99
CA GLU A 101 14.80 -1.29 14.65
C GLU A 101 14.83 -2.09 15.95
N LEU A 102 15.70 -3.11 16.06
CA LEU A 102 15.70 -4.03 17.20
C LEU A 102 17.03 -4.12 17.94
N THR A 103 18.15 -4.43 17.27
CA THR A 103 19.37 -4.82 18.01
C THR A 103 20.03 -3.64 18.71
N LYS A 104 20.15 -2.47 18.06
CA LYS A 104 20.71 -1.26 18.67
C LYS A 104 19.83 -0.70 19.78
N PRO A 105 18.50 -0.52 19.59
CA PRO A 105 17.70 0.15 20.63
C PRO A 105 17.36 -0.77 21.81
N PHE A 106 17.19 -2.07 21.57
CA PHE A 106 16.62 -2.98 22.57
C PHE A 106 17.54 -4.14 22.98
N GLY A 107 18.47 -4.57 22.12
CA GLY A 107 19.29 -5.76 22.36
C GLY A 107 18.43 -7.03 22.39
N TRP A 108 18.52 -7.79 23.48
CA TRP A 108 17.71 -8.99 23.75
C TRP A 108 16.62 -8.76 24.82
N ARG A 109 16.14 -7.52 24.95
CA ARG A 109 15.13 -7.17 25.96
C ARG A 109 13.72 -7.17 25.34
N PHE A 110 13.09 -8.34 25.26
CA PHE A 110 11.74 -8.49 24.71
C PHE A 110 10.71 -7.53 25.35
N ASP A 111 10.73 -7.42 26.68
CA ASP A 111 9.79 -6.53 27.39
C ASP A 111 10.01 -5.05 27.06
N ALA A 112 11.23 -4.63 26.72
CA ALA A 112 11.50 -3.27 26.27
C ALA A 112 10.86 -3.00 24.90
N VAL A 113 10.95 -3.96 23.97
CA VAL A 113 10.26 -3.88 22.66
C VAL A 113 8.75 -3.81 22.87
N ARG A 114 8.20 -4.71 23.69
CA ARG A 114 6.76 -4.73 24.02
C ARG A 114 6.30 -3.41 24.62
N GLN A 115 7.05 -2.87 25.57
CA GLN A 115 6.68 -1.61 26.23
C GLN A 115 6.77 -0.42 25.28
N HIS A 116 7.80 -0.36 24.43
CA HIS A 116 7.91 0.65 23.37
C HIS A 116 6.70 0.60 22.43
N GLN A 117 6.32 -0.58 21.94
CA GLN A 117 5.16 -0.72 21.05
C GLN A 117 3.84 -0.36 21.75
N ARG A 118 3.67 -0.70 23.03
CA ARG A 118 2.50 -0.26 23.82
C ARG A 118 2.43 1.26 23.93
N GLN A 119 3.57 1.93 24.12
CA GLN A 119 3.64 3.39 24.17
C GLN A 119 3.31 4.01 22.81
N THR A 120 3.86 3.47 21.71
CA THR A 120 3.54 3.89 20.34
C THR A 120 2.04 3.80 20.05
N TRP A 121 1.40 2.66 20.35
CA TRP A 121 -0.05 2.51 20.17
C TRP A 121 -0.87 3.44 21.07
N ASN A 122 -0.47 3.60 22.34
CA ASN A 122 -1.14 4.53 23.23
C ASN A 122 -1.03 5.98 22.75
N ALA A 123 0.11 6.38 22.19
CA ALA A 123 0.28 7.71 21.60
C ALA A 123 -0.70 7.92 20.44
N LEU A 124 -0.81 6.95 19.52
CA LEU A 124 -1.78 6.99 18.41
C LEU A 124 -3.22 7.03 18.90
N PHE A 125 -3.61 6.15 19.83
CA PHE A 125 -4.97 6.12 20.39
C PHE A 125 -5.30 7.38 21.20
N SER A 126 -4.31 8.00 21.83
CA SER A 126 -4.51 9.22 22.63
C SER A 126 -4.86 10.45 21.80
N ARG A 127 -4.68 10.39 20.46
CA ARG A 127 -5.08 11.46 19.53
C ARG A 127 -6.60 11.62 19.46
N VAL A 128 -7.37 10.58 19.78
CA VAL A 128 -8.83 10.64 19.89
C VAL A 128 -9.29 10.09 21.23
N LYS A 129 -9.82 10.98 22.08
CA LYS A 129 -10.35 10.63 23.41
C LYS A 129 -11.86 10.58 23.36
N ILE A 130 -12.43 9.47 23.82
CA ILE A 130 -13.87 9.30 23.99
C ILE A 130 -14.23 9.15 25.46
N THR A 131 -15.41 9.65 25.84
CA THR A 131 -15.98 9.50 27.18
C THR A 131 -17.22 8.63 27.08
N THR A 132 -17.22 7.50 27.79
CA THR A 132 -18.38 6.60 27.90
C THR A 132 -18.27 5.83 29.21
N THR A 133 -19.42 5.53 29.84
CA THR A 133 -19.51 4.63 30.99
C THR A 133 -19.58 3.15 30.57
N ASN A 134 -19.82 2.88 29.28
CA ASN A 134 -19.93 1.53 28.73
C ASN A 134 -18.57 1.03 28.21
N ARG A 135 -18.00 0.04 28.92
CA ARG A 135 -16.73 -0.59 28.52
C ARG A 135 -16.76 -1.14 27.10
N LEU A 136 -17.88 -1.70 26.64
CA LEU A 136 -17.98 -2.30 25.30
C LEU A 136 -17.98 -1.25 24.18
N GLU A 137 -18.48 -0.04 24.43
CA GLU A 137 -18.32 1.08 23.48
C GLU A 137 -16.86 1.49 23.37
N LYS A 138 -16.17 1.59 24.50
CA LYS A 138 -14.74 1.92 24.52
C LYS A 138 -13.90 0.89 23.76
N VAL A 139 -14.17 -0.40 23.96
CA VAL A 139 -13.50 -1.49 23.23
C VAL A 139 -13.81 -1.43 21.74
N ARG A 140 -15.08 -1.26 21.35
CA ARG A 140 -15.47 -1.17 19.93
C ARG A 140 -14.78 0.00 19.24
N PHE A 141 -14.77 1.17 19.86
CA PHE A 141 -14.15 2.37 19.30
C PHE A 141 -12.64 2.19 19.10
N TYR A 142 -11.89 1.82 20.14
CA TYR A 142 -10.44 1.69 20.01
C TYR A 142 -10.02 0.49 19.16
N HIS A 143 -10.84 -0.57 19.09
CA HIS A 143 -10.60 -1.64 18.12
C HIS A 143 -10.82 -1.16 16.68
N ALA A 144 -11.88 -0.37 16.40
CA ALA A 144 -12.08 0.22 15.08
C ALA A 144 -10.94 1.19 14.70
N LEU A 145 -10.49 2.03 15.64
CA LEU A 145 -9.35 2.94 15.44
C LEU A 145 -8.04 2.17 15.20
N TYR A 146 -7.81 1.05 15.89
CA TYR A 146 -6.68 0.17 15.59
C TYR A 146 -6.75 -0.34 14.14
N ARG A 147 -7.92 -0.83 13.70
CA ARG A 147 -8.12 -1.37 12.34
C ARG A 147 -8.00 -0.32 11.24
N SER A 148 -8.33 0.94 11.52
CA SER A 148 -8.13 2.05 10.58
C SER A 148 -6.65 2.43 10.42
N ILE A 149 -5.78 2.04 11.36
CA ILE A 149 -4.35 2.39 11.32
C ILE A 149 -3.49 1.22 10.81
N CYS A 150 -3.82 -0.02 11.16
CA CYS A 150 -2.92 -1.17 11.00
C CYS A 150 -2.89 -1.83 9.60
N SER A 151 -3.79 -1.46 8.68
CA SER A 151 -4.06 -2.25 7.47
C SER A 151 -3.15 -1.96 6.28
N ARG A 152 -2.00 -1.30 6.49
CA ARG A 152 -1.15 -0.73 5.43
C ARG A 152 0.32 -1.04 5.72
N ASN A 153 1.08 -1.37 4.67
CA ASN A 153 2.44 -1.92 4.82
C ASN A 153 3.49 -0.95 4.28
N THR A 154 4.63 -0.88 4.96
CA THR A 154 5.84 -0.25 4.44
C THR A 154 6.58 -1.26 3.55
N TRP A 155 6.95 -0.83 2.35
CA TRP A 155 7.65 -1.60 1.31
C TRP A 155 9.08 -1.11 1.05
N SER A 156 9.50 -0.03 1.71
CA SER A 156 10.87 0.46 1.75
C SER A 156 11.61 -0.06 2.98
N ASP A 157 12.92 -0.21 2.85
CA ASP A 157 13.82 -0.46 3.97
C ASP A 157 14.11 0.83 4.75
N THR A 158 14.75 0.70 5.91
CA THR A 158 15.08 1.84 6.79
C THR A 158 16.03 2.88 6.17
N ASN A 159 16.74 2.51 5.09
CA ASN A 159 17.59 3.42 4.31
C ASN A 159 16.82 4.15 3.18
N GLY A 160 15.53 3.88 3.02
CA GLY A 160 14.68 4.45 1.97
C GLY A 160 14.77 3.73 0.62
N GLU A 161 15.54 2.65 0.51
CA GLU A 161 15.51 1.81 -0.69
C GLU A 161 14.22 1.01 -0.75
N TRP A 162 13.67 0.84 -1.95
CA TRP A 162 12.50 0.01 -2.22
C TRP A 162 12.65 -0.70 -3.56
N ARG A 163 11.94 -1.81 -3.73
CA ARG A 163 11.89 -2.53 -5.00
C ARG A 163 10.60 -2.19 -5.73
N GLY A 164 10.72 -1.64 -6.92
CA GLY A 164 9.55 -1.25 -7.70
C GLY A 164 9.05 -2.35 -8.65
N THR A 165 7.95 -2.06 -9.36
CA THR A 165 7.23 -3.03 -10.21
C THR A 165 8.07 -3.60 -11.37
N ASP A 166 9.12 -2.89 -11.78
CA ASP A 166 10.09 -3.31 -12.79
C ASP A 166 11.19 -4.23 -12.23
N GLY A 167 11.11 -4.57 -10.95
CA GLY A 167 12.12 -5.31 -10.22
C GLY A 167 13.39 -4.51 -9.92
N GLN A 168 13.45 -3.21 -10.25
CA GLN A 168 14.62 -2.39 -9.96
C GLN A 168 14.59 -1.85 -8.53
N VAL A 169 15.78 -1.66 -7.97
CA VAL A 169 15.93 -0.96 -6.69
C VAL A 169 15.84 0.55 -6.95
N ARG A 170 15.04 1.23 -6.15
CA ARG A 170 14.77 2.66 -6.21
C ARG A 170 15.07 3.26 -4.83
N GLN A 171 15.37 4.55 -4.80
CA GLN A 171 15.67 5.29 -3.57
C GLN A 171 14.63 6.39 -3.36
N LEU A 172 14.09 6.48 -2.16
CA LEU A 172 13.22 7.61 -1.78
C LEU A 172 14.05 8.88 -1.64
N ALA A 173 13.50 10.00 -2.11
CA ALA A 173 14.21 11.27 -2.18
C ALA A 173 14.50 11.87 -0.79
N ARG A 174 13.62 11.63 0.19
CA ARG A 174 13.73 12.19 1.55
C ARG A 174 13.88 11.08 2.59
N PRO A 175 14.62 11.32 3.69
CA PRO A 175 14.80 10.33 4.75
C PRO A 175 13.51 9.88 5.46
N ASP A 176 12.51 10.76 5.57
CA ASP A 176 11.25 10.47 6.27
C ASP A 176 10.14 9.91 5.36
N ASP A 177 10.40 9.83 4.06
CA ASP A 177 9.48 9.22 3.12
C ASP A 177 9.56 7.69 3.24
N VAL A 178 8.45 7.03 2.91
CA VAL A 178 8.34 5.58 2.93
C VAL A 178 7.56 5.13 1.70
N ALA A 179 7.94 3.99 1.12
CA ALA A 179 7.15 3.36 0.06
C ALA A 179 6.01 2.61 0.74
N LEU A 180 4.76 2.99 0.46
CA LEU A 180 3.58 2.48 1.13
C LEU A 180 2.70 1.68 0.19
N GLY A 181 2.31 0.48 0.63
CA GLY A 181 1.50 -0.45 -0.14
C GLY A 181 0.18 -0.78 0.54
N CYS A 182 -0.87 -0.91 -0.26
CA CYS A 182 -2.23 -1.19 0.20
C CYS A 182 -3.13 -1.78 -0.87
N ASP A 183 -4.32 -2.21 -0.46
CA ASP A 183 -5.45 -2.44 -1.35
C ASP A 183 -5.97 -1.12 -1.94
N ALA A 184 -6.96 -1.21 -2.83
CA ALA A 184 -7.48 -0.09 -3.58
C ALA A 184 -7.94 1.09 -2.70
N PHE A 185 -7.59 2.31 -3.08
CA PHE A 185 -8.12 3.53 -2.45
C PHE A 185 -9.64 3.68 -2.63
N TRP A 186 -10.25 2.93 -3.56
CA TRP A 186 -11.70 2.77 -3.68
C TRP A 186 -12.36 2.38 -2.34
N ASN A 187 -11.70 1.55 -1.52
CA ASN A 187 -12.24 1.16 -0.21
C ASN A 187 -12.15 2.29 0.83
N THR A 188 -11.24 3.25 0.67
CA THR A 188 -10.83 4.18 1.74
C THR A 188 -11.30 5.61 1.54
N PHE A 189 -11.58 6.03 0.30
CA PHE A 189 -11.90 7.43 0.02
C PHE A 189 -13.20 7.93 0.63
N TRP A 190 -14.11 7.02 0.99
CA TRP A 190 -15.39 7.33 1.62
C TRP A 190 -15.27 7.80 3.09
N ASN A 191 -14.25 7.35 3.81
CA ASN A 191 -14.14 7.58 5.26
C ASN A 191 -12.71 7.58 5.81
N LEU A 192 -11.89 6.61 5.40
CA LEU A 192 -10.63 6.31 6.05
C LEU A 192 -9.57 7.36 5.72
N ASN A 193 -9.57 7.87 4.49
CA ASN A 193 -8.68 8.95 4.09
C ASN A 193 -8.89 10.20 4.95
N GLN A 194 -10.14 10.56 5.27
CA GLN A 194 -10.47 11.68 6.13
C GLN A 194 -10.01 11.44 7.58
N VAL A 195 -10.16 10.21 8.07
CA VAL A 195 -9.64 9.82 9.39
C VAL A 195 -8.12 9.96 9.44
N TRP A 196 -7.40 9.52 8.40
CA TRP A 196 -5.95 9.70 8.32
C TRP A 196 -5.55 11.16 8.27
N ASN A 197 -6.23 11.99 7.48
CA ASN A 197 -5.88 13.41 7.40
C ASN A 197 -6.08 14.13 8.76
N LEU A 198 -7.10 13.75 9.54
CA LEU A 198 -7.37 14.35 10.86
C LEU A 198 -6.47 13.80 11.97
N VAL A 199 -6.31 12.48 12.01
CA VAL A 199 -5.69 11.78 13.15
C VAL A 199 -4.21 11.54 12.90
N LEU A 200 -3.80 11.31 11.65
CA LEU A 200 -2.45 10.92 11.23
C LEU A 200 -1.96 11.74 10.01
N PRO A 201 -1.98 13.09 10.06
CA PRO A 201 -1.65 13.93 8.91
C PRO A 201 -0.25 13.66 8.36
N GLU A 202 0.71 13.28 9.21
CA GLU A 202 2.06 12.91 8.81
C GLU A 202 2.09 11.67 7.91
N TRP A 203 1.20 10.70 8.16
CA TRP A 203 1.08 9.51 7.32
C TRP A 203 0.37 9.82 6.01
N SER A 204 -0.59 10.74 6.03
CA SER A 204 -1.24 11.22 4.80
C SER A 204 -0.24 11.94 3.90
N ASN A 205 0.69 12.71 4.47
CA ASN A 205 1.80 13.31 3.73
C ASN A 205 2.72 12.24 3.12
N ARG A 206 3.08 11.21 3.89
CA ARG A 206 3.89 10.08 3.40
C ARG A 206 3.19 9.30 2.29
N TRP A 207 1.86 9.13 2.36
CA TRP A 207 1.07 8.54 1.27
C TRP A 207 1.19 9.35 -0.02
N VAL A 208 1.11 10.68 0.07
CA VAL A 208 1.28 11.55 -1.09
C VAL A 208 2.67 11.39 -1.70
N ASN A 209 3.72 11.46 -0.89
CA ASN A 209 5.10 11.29 -1.38
C ASN A 209 5.35 9.89 -1.94
N SER A 210 4.77 8.84 -1.35
CA SER A 210 4.85 7.47 -1.89
C SER A 210 4.22 7.37 -3.28
N GLN A 211 3.05 7.99 -3.49
CA GLN A 211 2.41 8.01 -4.80
C GLN A 211 3.22 8.84 -5.81
N LEU A 212 3.82 9.95 -5.38
CA LEU A 212 4.72 10.74 -6.24
C LEU A 212 6.02 9.99 -6.57
N ALA A 213 6.54 9.13 -5.67
CA ALA A 213 7.70 8.29 -5.96
C ALA A 213 7.38 7.24 -7.05
N LEU A 214 6.18 6.64 -7.01
CA LEU A 214 5.69 5.77 -8.08
C LEU A 214 5.52 6.54 -9.40
N TYR A 215 4.99 7.76 -9.32
CA TYR A 215 4.83 8.64 -10.46
C TYR A 215 6.16 9.05 -11.09
N ASP A 216 7.16 9.40 -10.29
CA ASP A 216 8.50 9.75 -10.77
C ASP A 216 9.19 8.53 -11.40
N ALA A 217 8.99 7.33 -10.86
CA ALA A 217 9.61 6.11 -11.36
C ALA A 217 8.98 5.57 -12.66
N TYR A 218 7.66 5.71 -12.82
CA TYR A 218 6.91 5.01 -13.88
C TYR A 218 5.93 5.90 -14.66
N GLY A 219 5.74 7.15 -14.23
CA GLY A 219 4.82 8.10 -14.84
C GLY A 219 3.35 7.91 -14.47
N TRP A 220 3.01 7.04 -13.51
CA TRP A 220 1.62 6.74 -13.13
C TRP A 220 1.44 6.81 -11.61
N LEU A 221 0.26 7.23 -11.18
CA LEU A 221 -0.19 6.98 -9.81
C LEU A 221 -0.77 5.55 -9.73
N ALA A 222 -0.80 4.99 -8.53
CA ALA A 222 -1.32 3.65 -8.30
C ALA A 222 -2.66 3.69 -7.55
N LYS A 223 -3.70 3.07 -8.12
CA LYS A 223 -5.01 2.85 -7.48
C LYS A 223 -4.92 2.05 -6.19
N GLY A 224 -3.95 1.14 -6.12
CA GLY A 224 -3.66 0.27 -5.00
C GLY A 224 -2.26 -0.30 -5.17
N PRO A 225 -1.22 0.30 -4.57
CA PRO A 225 0.19 -0.11 -4.73
C PRO A 225 0.53 -1.37 -3.93
N ALA A 226 -0.31 -2.40 -3.99
CA ALA A 226 -0.05 -3.68 -3.37
C ALA A 226 1.16 -4.33 -4.03
N GLY A 227 2.19 -4.63 -3.23
CA GLY A 227 3.43 -5.17 -3.80
C GLY A 227 4.28 -4.16 -4.54
N MET A 228 4.02 -2.86 -4.39
CA MET A 228 4.57 -1.81 -5.26
C MET A 228 4.22 -2.02 -6.75
N ASN A 229 3.18 -2.81 -7.04
CA ASN A 229 2.68 -3.08 -8.38
C ASN A 229 1.41 -2.27 -8.69
N TYR A 230 1.14 -2.05 -9.98
CA TYR A 230 -0.06 -1.35 -10.46
C TYR A 230 -1.25 -2.31 -10.56
N VAL A 231 -1.91 -2.57 -9.44
CA VAL A 231 -3.08 -3.46 -9.41
C VAL A 231 -4.32 -2.71 -9.92
N PRO A 232 -5.01 -3.18 -10.98
CA PRO A 232 -6.14 -2.46 -11.59
C PRO A 232 -7.48 -2.69 -10.88
N VAL A 233 -7.42 -2.93 -9.56
CA VAL A 233 -8.55 -3.25 -8.70
C VAL A 233 -8.59 -2.17 -7.61
N MET A 234 -9.70 -1.48 -7.36
CA MET A 234 -11.00 -1.49 -8.05
C MET A 234 -11.05 -0.44 -9.18
N VAL A 235 -12.22 0.15 -9.47
CA VAL A 235 -12.42 1.13 -10.53
C VAL A 235 -11.92 2.53 -10.14
N ALA A 236 -11.85 3.43 -11.14
CA ALA A 236 -11.52 4.85 -10.98
C ALA A 236 -10.12 5.13 -10.38
N GLU A 237 -9.76 6.38 -10.17
CA GLU A 237 -8.42 6.82 -9.70
C GLU A 237 -8.54 7.49 -8.33
N HIS A 238 -9.09 6.76 -7.36
CA HIS A 238 -9.42 7.30 -6.03
C HIS A 238 -8.21 7.64 -5.15
N GLU A 239 -6.99 7.32 -5.59
CA GLU A 239 -5.80 7.93 -5.03
C GLU A 239 -5.82 9.45 -5.24
N ILE A 240 -6.38 9.96 -6.35
CA ILE A 240 -6.46 11.40 -6.64
C ILE A 240 -7.24 12.14 -5.53
N PRO A 241 -8.51 11.79 -5.22
CA PRO A 241 -9.21 12.33 -4.06
C PRO A 241 -8.42 12.29 -2.76
N GLN A 242 -7.61 11.25 -2.51
CA GLN A 242 -6.75 11.26 -1.32
C GLN A 242 -5.69 12.37 -1.39
N LEU A 243 -4.95 12.43 -2.48
CA LEU A 243 -3.89 13.44 -2.65
C LEU A 243 -4.46 14.87 -2.57
N VAL A 244 -5.63 15.09 -3.19
CA VAL A 244 -6.33 16.37 -3.15
C VAL A 244 -6.84 16.68 -1.75
N ALA A 245 -7.46 15.71 -1.06
CA ALA A 245 -7.98 15.91 0.29
C ALA A 245 -6.87 16.27 1.28
N ALA A 246 -5.69 15.65 1.19
CA ALA A 246 -4.54 16.01 2.00
C ALA A 246 -4.19 17.50 1.83
N TYR A 247 -4.07 17.96 0.57
CA TYR A 247 -3.76 19.37 0.27
C TYR A 247 -4.82 20.35 0.80
N GLN A 248 -6.10 20.03 0.60
CA GLN A 248 -7.24 20.85 1.02
C GLN A 248 -7.36 20.91 2.55
N MET A 249 -6.96 19.85 3.25
CA MET A 249 -6.94 19.78 4.72
C MET A 249 -5.64 20.35 5.33
N GLY A 250 -4.81 21.01 4.53
CA GLY A 250 -3.62 21.74 5.00
C GLY A 250 -2.35 20.89 5.12
N ILE A 251 -2.37 19.63 4.69
CA ILE A 251 -1.20 18.75 4.64
C ILE A 251 -0.51 19.00 3.30
N ARG A 252 0.67 19.64 3.31
CA ARG A 252 1.27 20.22 2.09
C ARG A 252 2.78 20.06 2.00
N ASP A 253 3.38 19.14 2.76
CA ASP A 253 4.82 18.88 2.70
C ASP A 253 5.16 17.92 1.55
N PHE A 254 4.75 18.33 0.34
CA PHE A 254 4.92 17.64 -0.94
C PHE A 254 4.74 18.63 -2.11
N ASP A 255 5.16 18.23 -3.32
CA ASP A 255 5.03 19.04 -4.53
C ASP A 255 3.59 19.01 -5.08
N ALA A 256 2.79 20.02 -4.70
CA ALA A 256 1.39 20.12 -5.10
C ALA A 256 1.20 20.34 -6.62
N GLN A 257 2.14 20.99 -7.31
CA GLN A 257 2.07 21.14 -8.76
C GLN A 257 2.30 19.79 -9.46
N LYS A 258 3.23 18.98 -8.94
CA LYS A 258 3.41 17.60 -9.41
C LYS A 258 2.18 16.72 -9.14
N VAL A 259 1.54 16.86 -7.97
CA VAL A 259 0.26 16.18 -7.69
C VAL A 259 -0.79 16.54 -8.75
N LEU A 260 -0.94 17.83 -9.06
CA LEU A 260 -1.90 18.26 -10.08
C LEU A 260 -1.55 17.69 -11.47
N ALA A 261 -0.28 17.75 -11.87
CA ALA A 261 0.18 17.21 -13.14
C ALA A 261 -0.08 15.70 -13.26
N ALA A 262 0.21 14.95 -12.19
CA ALA A 262 -0.06 13.52 -12.13
C ALA A 262 -1.56 13.23 -12.23
N ALA A 263 -2.39 13.94 -11.46
CA ALA A 263 -3.84 13.75 -11.45
C ALA A 263 -4.48 14.07 -12.81
N VAL A 264 -4.06 15.16 -13.46
CA VAL A 264 -4.47 15.48 -14.84
C VAL A 264 -4.08 14.36 -15.79
N LYS A 265 -2.84 13.86 -15.72
CA LYS A 265 -2.38 12.76 -16.57
C LYS A 265 -3.23 11.52 -16.40
N MET A 266 -3.52 11.10 -15.16
CA MET A 266 -4.34 9.93 -14.87
C MET A 266 -5.74 10.04 -15.52
N GLN A 267 -6.29 11.26 -15.58
CA GLN A 267 -7.63 11.51 -16.10
C GLN A 267 -7.71 11.86 -17.58
N THR A 268 -6.58 11.95 -18.29
CA THR A 268 -6.56 12.28 -19.74
C THR A 268 -5.72 11.32 -20.57
N THR A 269 -5.10 10.32 -19.94
CA THR A 269 -4.28 9.33 -20.65
C THR A 269 -4.99 7.98 -20.64
N PRO A 270 -5.24 7.36 -21.82
CA PRO A 270 -5.80 6.03 -21.87
C PRO A 270 -5.02 5.04 -21.03
N ALA A 271 -5.75 4.18 -20.35
CA ALA A 271 -5.18 3.21 -19.45
C ALA A 271 -4.34 2.17 -20.20
N GLN A 272 -3.23 1.74 -19.60
CA GLN A 272 -2.26 0.87 -20.25
C GLN A 272 -1.58 -0.09 -19.28
N LYS A 273 -0.93 -1.11 -19.85
CA LYS A 273 -0.11 -2.05 -19.10
C LYS A 273 1.14 -1.35 -18.57
N VAL A 274 1.47 -1.59 -17.31
CA VAL A 274 2.68 -1.10 -16.64
C VAL A 274 3.34 -2.31 -16.01
N PHE A 275 4.35 -2.86 -16.69
CA PHE A 275 5.01 -4.13 -16.34
C PHE A 275 3.99 -5.26 -16.10
N ASN A 276 3.94 -5.83 -14.88
CA ASN A 276 3.05 -6.92 -14.52
C ASN A 276 1.68 -6.45 -13.99
N GLY A 277 1.38 -5.16 -14.14
CA GLY A 277 0.12 -4.54 -13.74
C GLY A 277 -0.45 -3.62 -14.82
N PHE A 278 -1.38 -2.75 -14.42
CA PHE A 278 -2.11 -1.88 -15.33
C PHE A 278 -2.54 -0.59 -14.61
N ALA A 279 -2.35 0.56 -15.25
CA ALA A 279 -2.63 1.87 -14.69
C ALA A 279 -3.62 2.66 -15.56
N GLY A 280 -4.40 3.55 -14.94
CA GLY A 280 -5.35 4.43 -15.62
C GLY A 280 -6.79 3.89 -15.71
N ASN A 281 -7.68 4.76 -16.18
CA ASN A 281 -9.11 4.50 -16.33
C ASN A 281 -9.43 3.72 -17.60
N ARG A 282 -9.78 2.43 -17.42
CA ARG A 282 -10.06 1.48 -18.50
C ARG A 282 -11.17 1.92 -19.46
N ASP A 283 -12.15 2.68 -18.95
CA ASP A 283 -13.31 3.12 -19.72
C ASP A 283 -13.20 4.62 -20.09
N LEU A 284 -12.01 5.23 -19.95
CA LEU A 284 -11.78 6.67 -20.15
C LEU A 284 -12.16 7.16 -21.55
N VAL A 285 -11.82 6.39 -22.59
CA VAL A 285 -12.10 6.78 -23.99
C VAL A 285 -13.60 6.92 -24.23
N ALA A 286 -14.39 5.97 -23.73
CA ALA A 286 -15.85 6.05 -23.81
C ALA A 286 -16.39 7.20 -22.96
N TYR A 287 -15.88 7.35 -21.73
CA TYR A 287 -16.26 8.44 -20.83
C TYR A 287 -16.06 9.82 -21.46
N GLU A 288 -14.89 10.09 -22.06
CA GLU A 288 -14.60 11.36 -22.72
C GLU A 288 -15.45 11.60 -23.98
N GLN A 289 -15.77 10.54 -24.74
CA GLN A 289 -16.60 10.65 -25.93
C GLN A 289 -18.07 10.95 -25.61
N TYR A 290 -18.64 10.27 -24.61
CA TYR A 290 -20.08 10.31 -24.34
C TYR A 290 -20.45 11.17 -23.14
N GLN A 291 -19.48 11.64 -22.35
CA GLN A 291 -19.69 12.35 -21.08
C GLN A 291 -20.39 11.48 -20.02
N TYR A 292 -20.26 10.16 -20.16
CA TYR A 292 -20.59 9.10 -19.22
C TYR A 292 -20.00 7.81 -19.81
N VAL A 293 -19.94 6.71 -19.06
CA VAL A 293 -19.56 5.40 -19.60
C VAL A 293 -20.84 4.66 -20.01
N PRO A 294 -21.11 4.46 -21.31
CA PRO A 294 -22.31 3.75 -21.73
C PRO A 294 -22.26 2.26 -21.36
N ALA A 295 -23.40 1.68 -21.00
CA ALA A 295 -23.51 0.30 -20.52
C ALA A 295 -23.10 -0.76 -21.57
N ASP A 296 -23.16 -0.42 -22.86
CA ASP A 296 -22.70 -1.24 -23.99
C ASP A 296 -21.24 -0.97 -24.39
N LYS A 297 -20.53 -0.08 -23.70
CA LYS A 297 -19.15 0.33 -23.99
C LYS A 297 -18.21 0.24 -22.79
N GLY A 298 -18.73 -0.01 -21.59
CA GLY A 298 -17.93 -0.14 -20.37
C GLY A 298 -18.79 -0.30 -19.12
N ARG A 299 -18.18 -0.10 -17.95
CA ARG A 299 -18.88 -0.19 -16.66
C ARG A 299 -19.57 1.13 -16.36
N PHE A 300 -20.89 1.11 -16.40
CA PHE A 300 -21.70 2.32 -16.21
C PHE A 300 -21.44 3.04 -14.87
N SER A 301 -21.15 2.30 -13.79
CA SER A 301 -20.82 2.85 -12.48
C SER A 301 -19.63 3.83 -12.52
N ASN A 302 -18.70 3.62 -13.45
CA ASN A 302 -17.52 4.48 -13.60
C ASN A 302 -17.89 5.91 -13.99
N SER A 303 -19.08 6.14 -14.56
CA SER A 303 -19.56 7.49 -14.87
C SER A 303 -19.57 8.40 -13.64
N MET A 304 -20.08 7.91 -12.50
CA MET A 304 -20.15 8.69 -11.27
C MET A 304 -18.78 8.81 -10.59
N GLU A 305 -18.03 7.71 -10.54
CA GLU A 305 -16.70 7.66 -9.91
C GLU A 305 -15.70 8.58 -10.65
N TYR A 306 -15.67 8.53 -11.98
CA TYR A 306 -14.77 9.36 -12.79
C TYR A 306 -15.14 10.84 -12.69
N SER A 307 -16.44 11.16 -12.63
CA SER A 307 -16.90 12.53 -12.38
C SER A 307 -16.48 13.02 -11.00
N PHE A 308 -16.55 12.19 -9.96
CA PHE A 308 -16.06 12.57 -8.64
C PHE A 308 -14.54 12.85 -8.66
N ASP A 309 -13.75 11.93 -9.21
CA ASP A 309 -12.30 12.11 -9.32
C ASP A 309 -11.95 13.35 -10.15
N ASP A 310 -12.63 13.59 -11.28
CA ASP A 310 -12.47 14.80 -12.10
C ASP A 310 -12.77 16.08 -11.31
N TRP A 311 -13.87 16.10 -10.55
CA TRP A 311 -14.20 17.23 -9.70
C TRP A 311 -13.08 17.53 -8.69
N THR A 312 -12.47 16.50 -8.09
CA THR A 312 -11.34 16.69 -7.16
C THR A 312 -10.11 17.28 -7.85
N VAL A 313 -9.78 16.86 -9.08
CA VAL A 313 -8.72 17.51 -9.89
C VAL A 313 -9.04 18.99 -10.07
N GLY A 314 -10.29 19.30 -10.41
CA GLY A 314 -10.76 20.69 -10.53
C GLY A 314 -10.54 21.48 -9.24
N GLN A 315 -10.88 20.92 -8.07
CA GLN A 315 -10.70 21.61 -6.79
C GLN A 315 -9.23 21.86 -6.45
N LEU A 316 -8.33 20.91 -6.75
CA LEU A 316 -6.89 21.14 -6.58
C LEU A 316 -6.40 22.23 -7.53
N ALA A 317 -6.79 22.18 -8.79
CA ALA A 317 -6.44 23.19 -9.79
C ALA A 317 -6.88 24.60 -9.35
N LYS A 318 -8.11 24.73 -8.84
CA LYS A 318 -8.62 25.99 -8.28
C LYS A 318 -7.75 26.49 -7.12
N ALA A 319 -7.39 25.61 -6.19
CA ALA A 319 -6.56 25.98 -5.04
C ALA A 319 -5.13 26.40 -5.45
N LEU A 320 -4.64 25.90 -6.58
CA LEU A 320 -3.33 26.22 -7.14
C LEU A 320 -3.37 27.36 -8.19
N GLY A 321 -4.53 28.00 -8.40
CA GLY A 321 -4.69 29.10 -9.37
C GLY A 321 -4.67 28.69 -10.85
N GLN A 322 -4.85 27.40 -11.14
CA GLN A 322 -4.82 26.84 -12.51
C GLN A 322 -6.23 26.87 -13.13
N GLN A 323 -6.67 28.06 -13.56
CA GLN A 323 -8.06 28.32 -13.94
C GLN A 323 -8.55 27.49 -15.13
N ASP A 324 -7.72 27.25 -16.14
CA ASP A 324 -8.10 26.45 -17.32
C ASP A 324 -8.33 24.99 -16.96
N ILE A 325 -7.46 24.42 -16.12
CA ILE A 325 -7.60 23.06 -15.61
C ILE A 325 -8.83 22.97 -14.71
N TYR A 326 -9.05 23.94 -13.81
CA TYR A 326 -10.26 23.99 -12.99
C TYR A 326 -11.52 24.01 -13.85
N THR A 327 -11.59 24.87 -14.85
CA THR A 327 -12.77 25.01 -15.72
C THR A 327 -13.07 23.70 -16.45
N LYS A 328 -12.05 23.06 -17.04
CA LYS A 328 -12.19 21.76 -17.72
C LYS A 328 -12.68 20.67 -16.77
N PHE A 329 -12.00 20.47 -15.66
CA PHE A 329 -12.26 19.34 -14.76
C PHE A 329 -13.49 19.54 -13.89
N ASN A 330 -13.87 20.77 -13.55
CA ASN A 330 -15.13 21.03 -12.87
C ASN A 330 -16.34 20.79 -13.80
N ALA A 331 -16.21 21.05 -15.10
CA ALA A 331 -17.23 20.69 -16.09
C ALA A 331 -17.36 19.16 -16.24
N ARG A 332 -16.24 18.45 -16.36
CA ARG A 332 -16.22 16.97 -16.35
C ARG A 332 -16.78 16.39 -15.05
N GLY A 333 -16.52 17.05 -13.93
CA GLY A 333 -17.06 16.67 -12.63
C GLY A 333 -18.58 16.77 -12.51
N ALA A 334 -19.26 17.43 -13.45
CA ALA A 334 -20.72 17.47 -13.54
C ALA A 334 -21.30 16.36 -14.43
N TRP A 335 -20.47 15.55 -15.10
CA TRP A 335 -20.93 14.54 -16.06
C TRP A 335 -21.73 13.39 -15.45
N TRP A 336 -21.67 13.19 -14.13
CA TRP A 336 -22.56 12.26 -13.42
C TRP A 336 -24.05 12.54 -13.70
N GLN A 337 -24.41 13.78 -14.04
CA GLN A 337 -25.78 14.17 -14.40
C GLN A 337 -26.28 13.45 -15.66
N HIS A 338 -25.40 13.04 -16.58
CA HIS A 338 -25.78 12.28 -17.76
C HIS A 338 -26.26 10.85 -17.45
N THR A 339 -26.07 10.41 -16.21
CA THR A 339 -26.56 9.11 -15.71
C THR A 339 -27.96 9.17 -15.13
N LEU A 340 -28.49 10.37 -14.86
CA LEU A 340 -29.82 10.54 -14.31
C LEU A 340 -30.89 10.55 -15.41
N ASP A 341 -31.93 9.75 -15.22
CA ASP A 341 -33.10 9.75 -16.09
C ASP A 341 -34.21 10.69 -15.56
N SER A 342 -35.38 10.68 -16.20
CA SER A 342 -36.52 11.52 -15.79
C SER A 342 -37.10 11.17 -14.42
N THR A 343 -36.80 9.99 -13.88
CA THR A 343 -37.23 9.59 -12.53
C THR A 343 -36.33 10.15 -11.43
N GLY A 344 -35.17 10.70 -11.80
CA GLY A 344 -34.18 11.24 -10.87
C GLY A 344 -33.22 10.18 -10.31
N PHE A 345 -33.32 8.93 -10.75
CA PHE A 345 -32.39 7.87 -10.41
C PHE A 345 -31.31 7.71 -11.48
N SER A 346 -30.17 7.13 -11.08
CA SER A 346 -29.15 6.70 -12.03
C SER A 346 -29.60 5.41 -12.71
N HIS A 347 -29.79 5.44 -14.03
CA HIS A 347 -30.21 4.28 -14.83
C HIS A 347 -29.18 3.96 -15.92
N LEU A 348 -29.05 2.69 -16.27
CA LEU A 348 -28.13 2.28 -17.32
C LEU A 348 -28.51 2.96 -18.65
N LYS A 349 -27.52 3.56 -19.31
CA LYS A 349 -27.69 4.27 -20.58
C LYS A 349 -26.74 3.72 -21.62
N LEU A 350 -27.27 3.44 -22.80
CA LEU A 350 -26.52 2.95 -23.96
C LEU A 350 -25.89 4.11 -24.73
N SER A 351 -24.89 3.81 -25.54
CA SER A 351 -24.16 4.79 -26.36
C SER A 351 -25.05 5.53 -27.37
N ASN A 352 -26.21 4.96 -27.71
CA ASN A 352 -27.24 5.59 -28.54
C ASN A 352 -28.26 6.46 -27.77
N GLY A 353 -28.03 6.69 -26.47
CA GLY A 353 -28.84 7.56 -25.61
C GLY A 353 -30.07 6.91 -24.98
N ARG A 354 -30.39 5.65 -25.31
CA ARG A 354 -31.52 4.92 -24.70
C ARG A 354 -31.16 4.43 -23.29
N TRP A 355 -32.12 4.54 -22.39
CA TRP A 355 -32.07 3.93 -21.05
C TRP A 355 -32.49 2.45 -21.13
N THR A 356 -31.95 1.61 -20.24
CA THR A 356 -32.25 0.16 -20.17
C THR A 356 -32.70 -0.26 -18.79
#